data_AF-A0A1F2TCD6-F1
#
_entry.id   AF-A0A1F2TCD6-F1
#
_cell.length_a   1.000
_cell.length_b   1.000
_cell.length_c   1.000
_cell.angle_alpha   90.00
_cell.angle_beta   90.00
_cell.angle_gamma   90.00
#
_symmetry.space_group_name_H-M   'P 1'
#
loop_
_entity.id
_entity.type
_entity.pdbx_description
1 polymer ?
#
loop_
_entity_poly.entity_id
_entity_poly.type
_entity_poly.pdbx_seq_one_letter_code
_entity_poly.pdbx_strand_id
1 'polypeptide(L)'
;MCIAPGIPRTQIPAPVVGYQIFQKPGYVVIFYEQSHLYRVIPLDGRGPLPPGIRKAMGVSRGRWEGNTLVVEVTSFTTNFPNNNWVIGSASVPAGVPPESLTSGHGIPHSDVYRVTERYTPIDAETIRYEATIHDPKVYTQPWTISYDAMKKAPADYVPVEYACHEGNERNLQLMLGVDTTGVRVAVP
;
A
#
# COMPACT_ATOMS: atom_id res chain seq x y z
N MET A 1 10.81 7.11 -3.92
CA MET A 1 9.74 8.03 -3.45
C MET A 1 8.99 7.42 -2.28
N CYS A 2 9.01 8.07 -1.12
CA CYS A 2 8.64 7.48 0.19
C CYS A 2 7.23 7.85 0.58
N ILE A 3 6.33 7.60 -0.36
CA ILE A 3 4.93 7.94 -0.20
C ILE A 3 4.21 6.63 -0.12
N ALA A 4 3.42 6.48 0.94
CA ALA A 4 2.65 5.27 1.14
C ALA A 4 1.71 5.06 -0.07
N PRO A 5 1.82 3.94 -0.80
CA PRO A 5 0.82 3.61 -1.79
C PRO A 5 -0.52 3.36 -1.11
N GLY A 6 -1.61 3.39 -1.88
CA GLY A 6 -2.91 2.94 -1.39
C GLY A 6 -2.92 1.43 -1.09
N ILE A 7 -4.00 0.98 -0.45
CA ILE A 7 -4.37 -0.44 -0.44
C ILE A 7 -5.35 -0.68 -1.60
N PRO A 8 -5.22 -1.75 -2.40
CA PRO A 8 -4.33 -2.89 -2.22
C PRO A 8 -2.94 -2.75 -2.85
N ARG A 9 -2.59 -1.65 -3.52
CA ARG A 9 -1.30 -1.49 -4.22
C ARG A 9 -0.08 -1.85 -3.36
N THR A 10 -0.06 -1.47 -2.09
CA THR A 10 1.05 -1.79 -1.16
C THR A 10 1.17 -3.30 -0.86
N GLN A 11 0.10 -4.08 -1.06
CA GLN A 11 0.08 -5.54 -0.86
C GLN A 11 0.34 -6.35 -2.12
N ILE A 12 0.47 -5.71 -3.28
CA ILE A 12 0.75 -6.43 -4.51
C ILE A 12 2.21 -6.88 -4.49
N PRO A 13 2.48 -8.20 -4.60
CA PRO A 13 3.84 -8.71 -4.64
C PRO A 13 4.64 -8.09 -5.80
N ALA A 14 5.84 -7.63 -5.50
CA ALA A 14 6.84 -7.14 -6.44
C ALA A 14 8.22 -7.70 -6.04
N PRO A 15 9.25 -7.64 -6.91
CA PRO A 15 10.54 -8.29 -6.65
C PRO A 15 11.29 -7.85 -5.36
N VAL A 16 10.79 -6.84 -4.63
CA VAL A 16 11.42 -6.24 -3.44
C VAL A 16 10.39 -5.88 -2.34
N VAL A 17 9.39 -6.74 -2.10
CA VAL A 17 8.38 -6.51 -1.04
C VAL A 17 8.32 -7.68 -0.06
N GLY A 18 9.30 -7.79 0.83
CA GLY A 18 9.15 -8.58 2.04
C GLY A 18 8.09 -7.99 2.96
N TYR A 19 7.37 -8.87 3.67
CA TYR A 19 6.41 -8.49 4.71
C TYR A 19 6.82 -9.15 6.02
N GLN A 20 6.79 -8.37 7.11
CA GLN A 20 6.82 -8.94 8.46
C GLN A 20 5.46 -8.74 9.12
N ILE A 21 4.82 -9.84 9.51
CA ILE A 21 3.50 -9.84 10.13
C ILE A 21 3.67 -10.13 11.62
N PHE A 22 3.35 -9.14 12.45
CA PHE A 22 3.35 -9.27 13.90
C PHE A 22 1.91 -9.37 14.39
N GLN A 23 1.64 -10.36 15.23
CA GLN A 23 0.34 -10.51 15.89
C GLN A 23 0.51 -10.23 17.38
N LYS A 24 -0.35 -9.36 17.92
CA LYS A 24 -0.47 -9.13 19.35
C LYS A 24 -1.95 -9.10 19.73
N PRO A 25 -2.31 -9.26 21.02
CA PRO A 25 -3.70 -9.11 21.44
C PRO A 25 -4.30 -7.79 20.91
N GLY A 26 -5.42 -7.90 20.19
CA GLY A 26 -6.17 -6.77 19.63
C GLY A 26 -5.62 -6.14 18.34
N TYR A 27 -4.47 -6.59 17.80
CA TYR A 27 -3.90 -5.99 16.58
C TYR A 27 -3.08 -6.99 15.75
N VAL A 28 -3.17 -6.84 14.42
CA VAL A 28 -2.13 -7.29 13.48
C VAL A 28 -1.35 -6.08 13.01
N VAL A 29 -0.03 -6.20 12.91
CA VAL A 29 0.85 -5.17 12.34
C VAL A 29 1.61 -5.77 11.17
N ILE A 30 1.56 -5.10 10.02
CA ILE A 30 2.32 -5.48 8.83
C ILE A 30 3.40 -4.42 8.64
N PHE A 31 4.66 -4.84 8.66
CA PHE A 31 5.77 -4.03 8.18
C PHE A 31 6.07 -4.41 6.74
N TYR A 32 6.27 -3.39 5.92
CA TYR A 32 6.62 -3.51 4.52
C TYR A 32 8.09 -3.16 4.40
N GLU A 33 8.87 -4.07 3.81
CA GLU A 33 10.28 -3.82 3.50
C GLU A 33 10.41 -2.57 2.60
N GLN A 34 9.52 -2.45 1.61
CA GLN A 34 9.45 -1.29 0.75
C GLN A 34 8.85 -0.06 1.46
N SER A 35 9.46 1.11 1.23
CA SER A 35 9.02 2.43 1.70
C SER A 35 9.02 2.63 3.23
N HIS A 36 9.57 1.69 4.01
CA HIS A 36 9.56 1.72 5.49
C HIS A 36 8.17 1.94 6.08
N LEU A 37 7.15 1.38 5.44
CA LEU A 37 5.78 1.51 5.89
C LEU A 37 5.49 0.47 6.97
N TYR A 38 4.61 0.85 7.89
CA TYR A 38 3.93 -0.11 8.74
C TYR A 38 2.44 0.19 8.74
N ARG A 39 1.65 -0.87 8.84
CA ARG A 39 0.19 -0.80 8.88
C ARG A 39 -0.30 -1.50 10.14
N VAL A 40 -1.07 -0.78 10.92
CA VAL A 40 -1.74 -1.31 12.12
C VAL A 40 -3.18 -1.65 11.76
N ILE A 41 -3.57 -2.88 12.05
CA ILE A 41 -4.90 -3.44 11.81
C ILE A 41 -5.51 -3.79 13.18
N PRO A 42 -6.31 -2.89 13.78
CA PRO A 42 -7.04 -3.20 15.01
C PRO A 42 -8.07 -4.30 14.79
N LEU A 43 -8.20 -5.19 15.77
CA LEU A 43 -9.11 -6.33 15.79
C LEU A 43 -10.20 -6.23 16.85
N ASP A 44 -10.32 -5.06 17.49
CA ASP A 44 -11.13 -4.83 18.69
C ASP A 44 -12.55 -4.33 18.40
N GLY A 45 -12.98 -4.35 17.14
CA GLY A 45 -14.33 -3.94 16.74
C GLY A 45 -14.63 -2.45 16.95
N ARG A 46 -13.63 -1.60 17.21
CA ARG A 46 -13.87 -0.16 17.44
C ARG A 46 -14.52 0.50 16.22
N GLY A 47 -15.43 1.45 16.48
CA GLY A 47 -16.17 2.18 15.45
C GLY A 47 -15.30 3.01 14.50
N PRO A 48 -15.83 3.48 13.36
CA PRO A 48 -15.07 4.24 12.35
C PRO A 48 -14.46 5.53 12.93
N LEU A 49 -13.38 6.00 12.31
CA LEU A 49 -12.81 7.32 12.61
C LEU A 49 -13.77 8.43 12.13
N PRO A 50 -13.69 9.65 12.71
CA PRO A 50 -14.42 10.80 12.20
C PRO A 50 -14.22 10.99 10.69
N PRO A 51 -15.26 11.38 9.92
CA PRO A 51 -15.21 11.43 8.45
C PRO A 51 -14.09 12.32 7.85
N GLY A 52 -13.63 13.32 8.60
CA GLY A 52 -12.54 14.20 8.19
C GLY A 52 -11.14 13.56 8.26
N ILE A 53 -10.99 12.43 8.94
CA ILE A 53 -9.69 11.72 9.03
C ILE A 53 -9.57 10.75 7.87
N ARG A 54 -8.73 11.10 6.90
CA ARG A 54 -8.47 10.29 5.71
C ARG A 54 -6.98 10.02 5.54
N LYS A 55 -6.61 8.82 5.10
CA LYS A 55 -5.21 8.36 5.01
C LYS A 55 -4.89 7.81 3.63
N ALA A 56 -3.62 7.84 3.23
CA ALA A 56 -3.17 7.29 1.94
C ALA A 56 -3.41 5.77 1.85
N MET A 57 -2.98 5.01 2.85
CA MET A 57 -3.28 3.56 2.98
C MET A 57 -4.70 3.27 3.48
N GLY A 58 -5.55 4.30 3.61
CA GLY A 58 -6.85 4.19 4.26
C GLY A 58 -6.76 3.83 5.75
N VAL A 59 -7.91 3.47 6.32
CA VAL A 59 -8.09 3.10 7.72
C VAL A 59 -8.54 1.66 7.76
N SER A 60 -7.73 0.81 8.39
CA SER A 60 -7.95 -0.64 8.43
C SER A 60 -8.69 -1.07 9.67
N ARG A 61 -9.59 -2.06 9.53
CA ARG A 61 -10.25 -2.77 10.63
C ARG A 61 -10.30 -4.25 10.31
N GLY A 62 -9.73 -5.06 11.18
CA GLY A 62 -9.67 -6.50 10.99
C GLY A 62 -10.68 -7.25 11.86
N ARG A 63 -11.04 -8.43 11.40
CA ARG A 63 -11.74 -9.46 12.18
C ARG A 63 -11.30 -10.85 11.69
N TRP A 64 -11.46 -11.85 12.53
CA TRP A 64 -11.23 -13.24 12.14
C TRP A 64 -12.55 -13.90 11.69
N GLU A 65 -12.51 -14.56 10.54
CA GLU A 65 -13.57 -15.45 10.05
C GLU A 65 -12.96 -16.85 9.91
N GLY A 66 -13.14 -17.70 10.91
CA GLY A 66 -12.42 -18.97 11.00
C GLY A 66 -10.91 -18.76 11.07
N ASN A 67 -10.17 -19.29 10.10
CA ASN A 67 -8.72 -19.10 9.97
C ASN A 67 -8.31 -17.92 9.08
N THR A 68 -9.28 -17.14 8.58
CA THR A 68 -9.03 -16.03 7.65
C THR A 68 -9.06 -14.69 8.39
N LEU A 69 -8.03 -13.88 8.22
CA LEU A 69 -8.08 -12.47 8.63
C LEU A 69 -8.77 -11.67 7.53
N VAL A 70 -9.93 -11.09 7.86
CA VAL A 70 -10.68 -10.21 6.96
C VAL A 70 -10.45 -8.77 7.39
N VAL A 71 -10.06 -7.91 6.44
CA VAL A 71 -9.73 -6.52 6.73
C VAL A 71 -10.54 -5.60 5.84
N GLU A 72 -11.34 -4.74 6.47
CA GLU A 72 -12.02 -3.66 5.78
C GLU A 72 -11.14 -2.41 5.82
N VAL A 73 -11.00 -1.77 4.65
CA VAL A 73 -10.21 -0.55 4.48
C VAL A 73 -11.08 0.53 3.89
N THR A 74 -11.16 1.66 4.58
CA THR A 74 -12.00 2.80 4.21
C THR A 74 -11.25 4.12 4.41
N SER A 75 -11.93 5.26 4.20
CA SER A 75 -11.39 6.60 4.47
C SER A 75 -10.07 6.90 3.76
N PHE A 76 -9.97 6.53 2.49
CA PHE A 76 -8.84 6.89 1.63
C PHE A 76 -8.87 8.38 1.31
N THR A 77 -7.76 9.10 1.48
CA THR A 77 -7.67 10.47 0.99
C THR A 77 -7.76 10.49 -0.53
N THR A 78 -8.37 11.51 -1.13
CA THR A 78 -8.32 11.79 -2.58
C THR A 78 -7.38 12.96 -2.91
N ASN A 79 -6.80 13.60 -1.88
CA ASN A 79 -5.89 14.74 -2.02
C ASN A 79 -4.45 14.32 -2.39
N PHE A 80 -4.25 13.04 -2.68
CA PHE A 80 -3.00 12.47 -3.17
C PHE A 80 -3.23 11.92 -4.59
N PRO A 81 -3.36 12.78 -5.61
CA PRO A 81 -3.77 12.37 -6.95
C PRO A 81 -2.86 11.30 -7.59
N ASN A 82 -1.63 11.13 -7.08
CA ASN A 82 -0.56 10.44 -7.78
C ASN A 82 0.03 9.21 -7.06
N ASN A 83 -0.50 8.77 -5.92
CA ASN A 83 0.11 7.61 -5.23
C ASN A 83 -0.84 6.66 -4.49
N ASN A 84 -2.10 7.02 -4.29
CA ASN A 84 -3.10 6.16 -3.63
C ASN A 84 -3.88 5.25 -4.60
N TRP A 85 -3.47 5.14 -5.87
CA TRP A 85 -4.15 4.34 -6.89
C TRP A 85 -4.42 2.90 -6.43
N VAL A 86 -5.52 2.34 -6.92
CA VAL A 86 -5.95 0.96 -6.58
C VAL A 86 -4.88 -0.05 -7.00
N ILE A 87 -4.39 0.10 -8.23
CA ILE A 87 -3.25 -0.63 -8.82
C ILE A 87 -2.46 0.41 -9.63
N GLY A 88 -1.13 0.37 -9.63
CA GLY A 88 -0.33 1.27 -10.46
C GLY A 88 1.12 0.84 -10.60
N SER A 89 1.79 1.33 -11.63
CA SER A 89 3.19 1.01 -11.91
C SER A 89 4.14 1.73 -10.93
N ALA A 90 5.26 1.10 -10.58
CA ALA A 90 6.33 1.73 -9.80
C ALA A 90 7.23 2.63 -10.67
N SER A 91 7.18 2.47 -12.00
CA SER A 91 7.96 3.23 -12.98
C SER A 91 7.14 3.57 -14.21
N VAL A 92 7.51 4.65 -14.89
CA VAL A 92 6.98 5.02 -16.20
C VAL A 92 7.39 3.95 -17.20
N PRO A 93 6.44 3.26 -17.88
CA PRO A 93 6.79 2.36 -18.98
C PRO A 93 7.60 3.12 -20.04
N ALA A 94 8.54 2.44 -20.69
CA ALA A 94 9.35 3.05 -21.73
C ALA A 94 8.44 3.69 -22.81
N GLY A 95 8.67 4.97 -23.11
CA GLY A 95 7.87 5.74 -24.08
C GLY A 95 6.66 6.48 -23.51
N VAL A 96 6.37 6.34 -22.22
CA VAL A 96 5.34 7.18 -21.57
C VAL A 96 5.99 8.47 -21.04
N PRO A 97 5.36 9.65 -21.18
CA PRO A 97 5.94 10.91 -20.72
C PRO A 97 6.14 10.93 -19.19
N PRO A 98 7.25 11.42 -18.64
CA PRO A 98 7.52 11.41 -17.19
C PRO A 98 6.44 12.08 -16.32
N GLU A 99 5.74 13.07 -16.85
CA GLU A 99 4.61 13.76 -16.22
C GLU A 99 3.42 12.84 -15.91
N SER A 100 3.35 11.66 -16.54
CA SER A 100 2.38 10.60 -16.20
C SER A 100 2.50 10.09 -14.76
N LEU A 101 3.68 10.17 -14.14
CA LEU A 101 3.83 9.91 -12.69
C LEU A 101 3.03 10.91 -11.84
N THR A 102 2.81 12.12 -12.38
CA THR A 102 2.13 13.23 -11.71
C THR A 102 0.73 13.51 -12.25
N SER A 103 0.32 12.89 -13.36
CA SER A 103 -1.00 13.06 -13.98
C SER A 103 -1.83 11.78 -14.04
N GLY A 104 -1.27 10.62 -13.69
CA GLY A 104 -2.01 9.37 -13.49
C GLY A 104 -1.34 8.16 -14.15
N HIS A 105 -0.78 7.28 -13.32
CA HIS A 105 -0.20 6.00 -13.73
C HIS A 105 -0.76 4.84 -12.90
N GLY A 106 -2.09 4.74 -12.83
CA GLY A 106 -2.76 3.69 -12.10
C GLY A 106 -4.28 3.71 -12.27
N ILE A 107 -4.94 2.69 -11.73
CA ILE A 107 -6.39 2.59 -11.71
C ILE A 107 -6.91 3.55 -10.62
N PRO A 108 -7.73 4.56 -10.97
CA PRO A 108 -8.19 5.59 -10.03
C PRO A 108 -9.24 5.07 -9.05
N HIS A 109 -9.48 5.85 -8.00
CA HIS A 109 -10.59 5.65 -7.07
C HIS A 109 -11.18 7.00 -6.64
N SER A 110 -12.42 6.99 -6.18
CA SER A 110 -13.17 8.13 -5.66
C SER A 110 -13.04 8.25 -4.13
N ASP A 111 -13.77 9.22 -3.57
CA ASP A 111 -13.92 9.47 -2.14
C ASP A 111 -14.73 8.40 -1.39
N VAL A 112 -15.47 7.54 -2.11
CA VAL A 112 -16.26 6.44 -1.52
C VAL A 112 -15.60 5.07 -1.70
N TYR A 113 -14.35 5.05 -2.17
CA TYR A 113 -13.55 3.84 -2.31
C TYR A 113 -13.40 3.06 -0.99
N ARG A 114 -13.59 1.74 -1.07
CA ARG A 114 -13.35 0.79 0.02
C ARG A 114 -12.76 -0.51 -0.51
N VAL A 115 -11.99 -1.18 0.34
CA VAL A 115 -11.38 -2.48 0.04
C VAL A 115 -11.76 -3.48 1.12
N THR A 116 -12.10 -4.70 0.71
CA THR A 116 -12.20 -5.84 1.61
C THR A 116 -11.06 -6.81 1.28
N GLU A 117 -10.08 -6.90 2.17
CA GLU A 117 -8.98 -7.85 2.05
C GLU A 117 -9.25 -9.15 2.81
N ARG A 118 -8.73 -10.26 2.32
CA ARG A 118 -8.72 -11.55 2.99
C ARG A 118 -7.31 -12.13 2.97
N TYR A 119 -6.81 -12.52 4.14
CA TYR A 119 -5.54 -13.21 4.31
C TYR A 119 -5.84 -14.61 4.83
N THR A 120 -5.71 -15.61 3.96
CA THR A 120 -6.09 -16.99 4.24
C THR A 120 -4.86 -17.88 4.17
N PRO A 121 -4.39 -18.47 5.27
CA PRO A 121 -3.39 -19.53 5.21
C PRO A 121 -3.94 -20.70 4.40
N ILE A 122 -3.27 -21.08 3.32
CA ILE A 122 -3.67 -22.19 2.44
C ILE A 122 -2.82 -23.44 2.67
N ASP A 123 -1.64 -23.27 3.25
CA ASP A 123 -0.74 -24.32 3.72
C ASP A 123 0.18 -23.77 4.84
N ALA A 124 1.20 -24.54 5.24
CA ALA A 124 2.11 -24.18 6.34
C ALA A 124 3.05 -22.99 6.02
N GLU A 125 3.20 -22.63 4.74
CA GLU A 125 4.15 -21.63 4.27
C GLU A 125 3.50 -20.51 3.47
N THR A 126 2.26 -20.66 3.01
CA THR A 126 1.64 -19.75 2.05
C THR A 126 0.35 -19.14 2.58
N ILE A 127 0.25 -17.81 2.47
CA ILE A 127 -0.98 -17.07 2.65
C ILE A 127 -1.51 -16.65 1.27
N ARG A 128 -2.75 -17.04 0.97
CA ARG A 128 -3.52 -16.46 -0.13
C ARG A 128 -4.02 -15.08 0.29
N TYR A 129 -3.70 -14.09 -0.52
CA TYR A 129 -4.20 -12.73 -0.37
C TYR A 129 -5.26 -12.45 -1.43
N GLU A 130 -6.41 -11.97 -0.99
CA GLU A 130 -7.47 -11.47 -1.86
C GLU A 130 -7.84 -10.05 -1.47
N ALA A 131 -8.18 -9.21 -2.45
CA ALA A 131 -8.73 -7.89 -2.19
C ALA A 131 -9.86 -7.59 -3.15
N THR A 132 -11.05 -7.37 -2.59
CA THR A 132 -12.23 -6.90 -3.32
C THR A 132 -12.31 -5.38 -3.26
N ILE A 133 -12.32 -4.77 -4.44
CA ILE A 133 -12.41 -3.33 -4.65
C ILE A 133 -13.87 -2.96 -4.80
N HIS A 134 -14.33 -1.96 -4.04
CA HIS A 134 -15.65 -1.39 -4.23
C HIS A 134 -15.55 0.14 -4.41
N ASP A 135 -16.04 0.63 -5.55
CA ASP A 135 -16.18 2.05 -5.82
C ASP A 135 -17.26 2.29 -6.90
N PRO A 136 -18.51 2.54 -6.51
CA PRO A 136 -19.60 2.68 -7.47
C PRO A 136 -19.53 3.99 -8.29
N LYS A 137 -18.69 4.96 -7.91
CA LYS A 137 -18.47 6.18 -8.71
C LYS A 137 -17.49 5.94 -9.86
N VAL A 138 -16.67 4.90 -9.78
CA VAL A 138 -15.59 4.61 -10.74
C VAL A 138 -15.83 3.30 -11.49
N TYR A 139 -16.37 2.27 -10.84
CA TYR A 139 -16.57 0.94 -11.40
C TYR A 139 -18.05 0.56 -11.44
N THR A 140 -18.44 -0.20 -12.47
CA THR A 140 -19.82 -0.68 -12.65
C THR A 140 -20.21 -1.79 -11.67
N GLN A 141 -19.23 -2.51 -11.13
CA GLN A 141 -19.41 -3.54 -10.11
C GLN A 141 -18.12 -3.73 -9.30
N PRO A 142 -18.21 -4.30 -8.08
CA PRO A 142 -17.02 -4.74 -7.35
C PRO A 142 -16.23 -5.80 -8.12
N TRP A 143 -14.91 -5.80 -7.94
CA TRP A 143 -14.02 -6.77 -8.56
C TRP A 143 -12.90 -7.17 -7.58
N THR A 144 -12.30 -8.34 -7.79
CA THR A 144 -11.34 -8.94 -6.84
C THR A 144 -10.02 -9.25 -7.52
N ILE A 145 -8.91 -8.95 -6.84
CA ILE A 145 -7.58 -9.50 -7.12
C ILE A 145 -7.25 -10.63 -6.15
N SER A 146 -6.47 -11.61 -6.59
CA SER A 146 -6.08 -12.76 -5.77
C SER A 146 -4.70 -13.27 -6.17
N TYR A 147 -3.84 -13.54 -5.19
CA TYR A 147 -2.49 -14.09 -5.41
C TYR A 147 -2.08 -15.04 -4.28
N ASP A 148 -1.39 -16.12 -4.66
CA ASP A 148 -0.75 -17.10 -3.75
C ASP A 148 0.74 -16.77 -3.58
N ALA A 149 1.02 -15.54 -3.17
CA ALA A 149 2.36 -14.97 -3.28
C ALA A 149 3.01 -14.60 -1.94
N MET A 150 2.27 -14.64 -0.83
CA MET A 150 2.83 -14.41 0.50
C MET A 150 3.41 -15.72 1.05
N LYS A 151 4.51 -16.16 0.44
CA LYS A 151 5.28 -17.32 0.89
C LYS A 151 6.21 -16.93 2.04
N LYS A 152 6.28 -17.78 3.05
CA LYS A 152 7.18 -17.64 4.19
C LYS A 152 8.62 -17.55 3.72
N ALA A 153 9.31 -16.50 4.16
CA ALA A 153 10.73 -16.32 3.86
C ALA A 153 11.59 -17.40 4.57
N PRO A 154 12.77 -17.72 4.03
CA PRO A 154 13.79 -18.52 4.73
C PRO A 154 14.08 -17.97 6.14
N ALA A 155 14.47 -18.84 7.07
CA ALA A 155 14.68 -18.45 8.47
C ALA A 155 15.84 -17.46 8.66
N ASP A 156 16.80 -17.45 7.74
CA ASP A 156 17.96 -16.56 7.69
C ASP A 156 17.72 -15.29 6.85
N TYR A 157 16.52 -15.12 6.28
CA TYR A 157 16.18 -13.90 5.57
C TYR A 157 16.09 -12.72 6.53
N VAL A 158 16.84 -11.67 6.21
CA VAL A 158 16.84 -10.40 6.92
C VAL A 158 16.28 -9.34 5.96
N PRO A 159 15.21 -8.61 6.33
CA PRO A 159 14.75 -7.47 5.54
C PRO A 159 15.89 -6.48 5.31
N VAL A 160 16.08 -6.05 4.07
CA VAL A 160 17.13 -5.08 3.75
C VAL A 160 16.62 -3.64 3.95
N GLU A 161 17.53 -2.73 4.23
CA GLU A 161 17.20 -1.31 4.30
C GLU A 161 16.72 -0.81 2.93
N TYR A 162 15.60 -0.10 2.92
CA TYR A 162 15.04 0.50 1.71
C TYR A 162 15.36 2.00 1.67
N ALA A 163 16.46 2.36 1.02
CA ALA A 163 16.96 3.74 0.89
C ALA A 163 16.10 4.62 -0.05
N CYS A 164 14.88 4.90 0.40
CA CYS A 164 13.87 5.54 -0.42
C CYS A 164 14.09 7.06 -0.66
N HIS A 165 14.80 7.71 0.28
CA HIS A 165 15.09 9.13 0.28
C HIS A 165 16.37 9.48 -0.51
N GLU A 166 17.29 8.53 -0.62
CA GLU A 166 18.57 8.71 -1.30
C GLU A 166 18.39 8.69 -2.82
N GLY A 167 18.94 9.68 -3.53
CA GLY A 167 18.85 9.76 -5.00
C GLY A 167 17.43 10.02 -5.54
N ASN A 168 16.52 10.54 -4.70
CA ASN A 168 15.12 10.75 -5.04
C ASN A 168 14.82 12.18 -5.55
N GLU A 169 15.85 12.96 -5.93
CA GLU A 169 15.75 14.38 -6.31
C GLU A 169 14.78 14.59 -7.47
N ARG A 170 14.83 13.71 -8.48
CA ARG A 170 13.94 13.79 -9.65
C ARG A 170 12.47 13.63 -9.28
N ASN A 171 12.15 12.71 -8.37
CA ASN A 171 10.76 12.53 -7.92
C ASN A 171 10.29 13.70 -7.04
N LEU A 172 11.16 14.25 -6.19
CA LEU A 172 10.85 15.44 -5.40
C LEU A 172 10.59 16.66 -6.31
N GLN A 173 11.40 16.84 -7.35
CA GLN A 173 11.21 17.89 -8.35
C GLN A 173 9.88 17.73 -9.09
N LEU A 174 9.55 16.52 -9.56
CA LEU A 174 8.29 16.24 -10.25
C LEU A 174 7.07 16.51 -9.36
N MET A 175 7.16 16.23 -8.06
CA MET A 175 6.03 16.39 -7.14
C MET A 175 5.83 17.79 -6.59
N LEU A 176 6.93 18.48 -6.26
CA LEU A 176 6.90 19.76 -5.55
C LEU A 176 7.15 20.95 -6.49
N GLY A 177 7.62 20.69 -7.71
CA GLY A 177 8.10 21.74 -8.61
C GLY A 177 9.38 22.42 -8.12
N VAL A 178 10.07 21.84 -7.13
CA VAL A 178 11.27 22.40 -6.49
C VAL A 178 12.50 21.63 -6.97
N ASP A 179 13.45 22.33 -7.60
CA ASP A 179 14.76 21.77 -7.89
C ASP A 179 15.58 21.64 -6.61
N THR A 180 15.89 20.41 -6.22
CA THR A 180 16.67 20.07 -5.03
C THR A 180 18.10 19.67 -5.35
N THR A 181 18.49 19.66 -6.63
CA THR A 181 19.84 19.22 -7.06
C THR A 181 20.96 20.11 -6.53
N GLY A 182 20.67 21.39 -6.26
CA GLY A 182 21.57 22.35 -5.63
C GLY A 182 21.68 22.23 -4.11
N VAL A 183 20.79 21.48 -3.45
CA VAL A 183 20.81 21.26 -1.99
C VAL A 183 21.65 20.02 -1.69
N ARG A 184 22.94 20.08 -1.97
CA ARG A 184 23.89 19.07 -1.50
C ARG A 184 24.51 19.58 -0.20
N VAL A 185 24.20 18.93 0.91
CA VAL A 185 25.02 19.04 2.10
C VAL A 185 26.28 18.25 1.80
N ALA A 186 27.40 18.94 1.59
CA ALA A 186 28.69 18.28 1.57
C ALA A 186 28.89 17.66 2.95
N VAL A 187 28.78 16.33 3.03
CA VAL A 187 29.20 15.59 4.22
C VAL A 187 30.73 15.57 4.17
N PRO A 188 31.43 16.10 5.20
CA PRO A 188 32.88 16.13 5.23
C PRO A 188 33.50 14.74 5.16
#